data_AF-A0A444DL47-F1
#
_entry.id   AF-A0A444DL47-F1
#
_cell.length_a   1.000
_cell.length_b   1.000
_cell.length_c   1.000
_cell.angle_alpha   90.00
_cell.angle_beta   90.00
_cell.angle_gamma   90.00
#
_symmetry.space_group_name_H-M   'P 1'
#
loop_
_entity.id
_entity.type
_entity.pdbx_description
1 polymer ?
#
loop_
_entity_poly.entity_id
_entity_poly.type
_entity_poly.pdbx_seq_one_letter_code
_entity_poly.pdbx_strand_id
1 'polypeptide(L)'
;MARLSRHLASLPLQAKHRINCIRTAIKRNMEVQNYAYAKQMLDLLLSKAPPSKQEELRGLSDMCVQRGLSNKSIDPFEDPSQFCAATLSRLSTIGHDVCDLCGSKFSALSTPGCIICGMGSIKRSDSLAGPVASPFG
;
A
#
# COMPACT_ATOMS: atom_id res chain seq x y z
N MET A 1 2.56 -5.84 11.02
CA MET A 1 2.34 -4.38 11.05
C MET A 1 3.02 -3.61 9.92
N ALA A 2 4.27 -3.93 9.54
CA ALA A 2 4.96 -3.23 8.45
C ALA A 2 4.15 -3.16 7.14
N ARG A 3 3.58 -4.28 6.68
CA ARG A 3 2.78 -4.35 5.45
C ARG A 3 1.56 -3.42 5.48
N LEU A 4 0.74 -3.52 6.53
CA LEU A 4 -0.42 -2.64 6.73
C LEU A 4 -0.04 -1.16 6.76
N SER A 5 1.07 -0.81 7.41
CA SER A 5 1.53 0.59 7.41
C SER A 5 1.96 1.07 6.02
N ARG A 6 2.49 0.20 5.15
CA ARG A 6 2.73 0.55 3.72
C ARG A 6 1.42 0.82 3.01
N HIS A 7 0.41 -0.03 3.22
CA HIS A 7 -0.92 0.16 2.66
C HIS A 7 -1.51 1.52 3.05
N LEU A 8 -1.52 1.87 4.34
CA LEU A 8 -2.02 3.16 4.82
C LEU A 8 -1.27 4.36 4.21
N ALA A 9 0.05 4.25 4.00
CA ALA A 9 0.84 5.31 3.37
C ALA A 9 0.56 5.46 1.86
N SER A 10 0.03 4.42 1.21
CA SER A 10 -0.34 4.41 -0.20
C SER A 10 -1.71 5.02 -0.48
N LEU A 11 -2.57 5.13 0.53
CA LEU A 11 -3.92 5.66 0.38
C LEU A 11 -3.91 7.13 -0.12
N PRO A 12 -4.86 7.51 -1.00
CA PRO A 12 -4.96 8.87 -1.55
C PRO A 12 -5.59 9.84 -0.53
N LEU A 13 -4.95 9.98 0.63
CA LEU A 13 -5.39 10.88 1.70
C LEU A 13 -4.89 12.30 1.47
N GLN A 14 -5.56 13.27 2.09
CA GLN A 14 -5.04 14.64 2.20
C GLN A 14 -3.62 14.64 2.80
N ALA A 15 -2.77 15.55 2.34
CA ALA A 15 -1.35 15.60 2.68
C ALA A 15 -1.09 15.55 4.20
N LYS A 16 -1.87 16.29 5.01
CA LYS A 16 -1.73 16.31 6.47
C LYS A 16 -1.86 14.92 7.12
N HIS A 17 -2.78 14.09 6.62
CA HIS A 17 -3.00 12.73 7.13
C HIS A 17 -1.98 11.75 6.53
N ARG A 18 -1.70 11.89 5.23
CA ARG A 18 -0.75 11.03 4.53
C ARG A 18 0.65 11.10 5.15
N ILE A 19 1.10 12.28 5.57
CA ILE A 19 2.38 12.45 6.28
C ILE A 19 2.43 11.59 7.56
N ASN A 20 1.34 11.54 8.33
CA ASN A 20 1.29 10.72 9.55
C ASN A 20 1.38 9.23 9.21
N CYS A 21 0.63 8.77 8.19
CA CYS A 21 0.72 7.39 7.71
C CYS A 21 2.14 7.04 7.23
N ILE A 22 2.81 7.93 6.48
CA ILE A 22 4.18 7.73 6.01
C ILE A 22 5.15 7.62 7.20
N ARG A 23 5.07 8.51 8.20
CA ARG A 23 5.92 8.43 9.41
C ARG A 23 5.74 7.11 10.15
N THR A 24 4.50 6.67 10.33
CA THR A 24 4.21 5.35 10.92
C THR A 24 4.80 4.23 10.06
N ALA A 25 4.66 4.31 8.73
CA ALA A 25 5.21 3.31 7.82
C ALA A 25 6.73 3.22 7.89
N ILE A 26 7.44 4.36 7.96
CA ILE A 26 8.89 4.41 8.17
C ILE A 26 9.26 3.68 9.45
N LYS A 27 8.68 4.09 10.60
CA LYS A 27 8.99 3.48 11.90
C LYS A 27 8.76 1.97 11.89
N ARG A 28 7.57 1.51 11.47
CA ARG A 28 7.20 0.09 11.46
C ARG A 28 8.03 -0.75 10.48
N ASN A 29 8.52 -0.16 9.38
CA ASN A 29 9.38 -0.87 8.44
C ASN A 29 10.84 -0.95 8.94
N MET A 30 11.33 0.07 9.61
CA MET A 30 12.67 0.04 10.22
C MET A 30 12.76 -0.98 11.36
N GLU A 31 11.69 -1.14 12.16
CA GLU A 31 11.59 -2.16 13.23
C GLU A 31 11.82 -3.59 12.70
N VAL A 32 11.42 -3.86 11.45
CA VAL A 32 11.59 -5.18 10.78
C VAL A 32 12.65 -5.15 9.67
N GLN A 33 13.57 -4.18 9.74
CA GLN A 33 14.73 -4.08 8.86
C GLN A 33 14.38 -3.98 7.36
N ASN A 34 13.28 -3.31 7.03
CA ASN A 34 12.90 -2.94 5.68
C ASN A 34 13.41 -1.54 5.31
N TYR A 35 14.74 -1.41 5.24
CA TYR A 35 15.44 -0.14 5.11
C TYR A 35 15.30 0.47 3.71
N ALA A 36 15.16 -0.34 2.66
CA ALA A 36 14.95 0.18 1.30
C ALA A 36 13.65 0.99 1.21
N TYR A 37 12.55 0.41 1.71
CA TYR A 37 11.25 1.08 1.74
C TYR A 37 11.27 2.31 2.67
N ALA A 38 11.85 2.18 3.87
CA ALA A 38 11.93 3.28 4.81
C ALA A 38 12.68 4.49 4.22
N LYS A 39 13.79 4.24 3.52
CA LYS A 39 14.57 5.26 2.83
C LYS A 39 13.77 5.98 1.75
N GLN A 40 13.06 5.24 0.89
CA GLN A 40 12.22 5.83 -0.16
C GLN A 40 11.15 6.78 0.44
N MET A 41 10.56 6.40 1.57
CA MET A 41 9.57 7.22 2.27
C MET A 41 10.21 8.43 2.97
N LEU A 42 11.42 8.30 3.50
CA LEU A 42 12.18 9.42 4.08
C LEU A 42 12.55 10.45 3.00
N ASP A 43 13.00 10.02 1.83
CA ASP A 43 13.28 10.91 0.70
C ASP A 43 12.02 11.66 0.25
N LEU A 44 10.87 10.98 0.22
CA LEU A 44 9.59 11.61 -0.07
C LEU A 44 9.24 12.70 0.95
N LEU A 45 9.40 12.42 2.25
CA LEU A 45 9.19 13.44 3.29
C LEU A 45 10.19 14.60 3.16
N LEU A 46 11.45 14.29 2.89
CA LEU A 46 12.51 15.29 2.73
C LEU A 46 12.20 16.27 1.60
N SER A 47 11.66 15.77 0.48
CA SER A 47 11.26 16.60 -0.67
C SER A 47 10.17 17.64 -0.37
N LYS A 48 9.47 17.50 0.76
CA LYS A 48 8.37 18.38 1.19
C LYS A 48 8.62 19.03 2.55
N ALA A 49 9.74 18.72 3.20
CA ALA A 49 10.00 19.18 4.56
C ALA A 49 10.59 20.60 4.58
N PRO A 50 10.18 21.45 5.55
CA PRO A 50 10.83 22.74 5.78
C PRO A 50 12.28 22.53 6.25
N PRO A 51 13.19 23.49 6.01
CA PRO A 51 14.62 23.36 6.32
C PRO A 51 14.91 22.89 7.75
N SER A 52 14.15 23.37 8.74
CA SER A 52 14.30 23.03 10.16
C SER A 52 14.10 21.54 10.50
N LYS A 53 13.46 20.75 9.63
CA LYS A 53 13.21 19.32 9.83
C LYS A 53 14.04 18.43 8.91
N GLN A 54 14.79 19.01 7.98
CA GLN A 54 15.50 18.22 6.97
C GLN A 54 16.71 17.48 7.52
N GLU A 55 17.40 18.04 8.51
CA GLU A 55 18.59 17.42 9.12
C GLU A 55 18.26 16.09 9.80
N GLU A 56 17.21 16.06 10.62
CA GLU A 56 16.72 14.83 11.27
C GLU A 56 16.35 13.75 10.23
N LEU A 57 15.61 14.14 9.18
CA LEU A 57 15.21 13.22 8.12
C LEU A 57 16.41 12.68 7.33
N ARG A 58 17.45 13.51 7.09
CA ARG A 58 18.70 13.09 6.46
C ARG A 58 19.43 12.06 7.30
N GLY A 59 19.58 12.30 8.61
CA GLY A 59 20.21 11.33 9.52
C GLY A 59 19.52 9.96 9.52
N LEU A 60 18.18 9.94 9.48
CA LEU A 60 17.42 8.69 9.35
C LEU A 60 17.64 8.00 7.98
N SER A 61 17.77 8.78 6.90
CA SER A 61 18.03 8.26 5.55
C SER A 61 19.42 7.63 5.48
N ASP A 62 20.44 8.31 6.01
CA ASP A 62 21.82 7.83 6.07
C ASP A 62 21.93 6.52 6.86
N MET A 63 21.21 6.41 7.98
CA MET A 63 21.12 5.16 8.71
C MET A 63 20.53 4.03 7.85
N CYS A 64 19.49 4.29 7.05
CA CYS A 64 18.94 3.27 6.15
C CYS A 64 19.97 2.82 5.10
N VAL A 65 20.80 3.76 4.60
CA VAL A 65 21.90 3.47 3.68
C VAL A 65 22.96 2.59 4.34
N GLN A 66 23.44 2.98 5.52
CA GLN A 66 24.42 2.22 6.30
C GLN A 66 23.95 0.81 6.65
N ARG A 67 22.64 0.59 6.76
CA ARG A 67 22.04 -0.73 7.02
C ARG A 67 21.76 -1.56 5.76
N GLY A 68 22.19 -1.10 4.59
CA GLY A 68 22.28 -1.90 3.37
C GLY A 68 21.07 -1.85 2.43
N LEU A 69 20.17 -0.86 2.56
CA LEU A 69 19.05 -0.60 1.61
C LEU A 69 18.30 -1.85 1.12
N SER A 70 18.03 -2.79 2.00
CA SER A 70 17.31 -4.03 1.67
C SER A 70 15.98 -4.13 2.42
N ASN A 71 15.09 -4.99 1.92
CA ASN A 71 13.83 -5.34 2.59
C ASN A 71 13.86 -6.79 3.03
N LYS A 72 13.93 -7.05 4.34
CA LYS A 72 14.04 -8.43 4.86
C LYS A 72 12.73 -9.21 4.93
N SER A 73 11.60 -8.52 5.09
CA SER A 73 10.33 -9.18 5.44
C SER A 73 9.19 -8.98 4.43
N ILE A 74 9.39 -8.10 3.43
CA ILE A 74 8.38 -7.79 2.41
C ILE A 74 9.07 -7.69 1.06
N ASP A 75 8.50 -8.39 0.07
CA ASP A 75 8.95 -8.37 -1.31
C ASP A 75 8.97 -6.92 -1.87
N PRO A 76 10.06 -6.47 -2.52
CA PRO A 76 10.15 -5.12 -3.08
C PRO A 76 9.10 -4.80 -4.16
N PHE A 77 8.60 -5.80 -4.88
CA PHE A 77 7.61 -5.67 -5.96
C PHE A 77 6.18 -5.84 -5.47
N GLU A 78 5.99 -6.06 -4.17
CA GLU A 78 4.64 -6.12 -3.62
C GLU A 78 3.94 -4.76 -3.69
N ASP A 79 2.81 -4.73 -4.39
CA ASP A 79 1.94 -3.55 -4.45
C ASP A 79 1.20 -3.34 -3.11
N PRO A 80 1.46 -2.23 -2.39
CA PRO A 80 0.82 -1.94 -1.11
C PRO A 80 -0.67 -1.60 -1.25
N SER A 81 -1.20 -1.39 -2.47
CA SER A 81 -2.63 -1.14 -2.71
C SER A 81 -3.48 -2.42 -2.75
N GLN A 82 -2.85 -3.60 -2.81
CA GLN A 82 -3.55 -4.90 -2.91
C GLN A 82 -3.94 -5.43 -1.53
N PHE A 83 -4.94 -4.80 -0.92
CA PHE A 83 -5.48 -5.18 0.39
C PHE A 83 -6.99 -5.36 0.35
N CYS A 84 -7.47 -6.35 1.10
CA CYS A 84 -8.88 -6.57 1.31
C CYS A 84 -9.43 -5.46 2.21
N ALA A 85 -10.44 -4.75 1.75
CA ALA A 85 -11.05 -3.65 2.51
C ALA A 85 -11.80 -4.14 3.76
N ALA A 86 -12.18 -5.43 3.82
CA ALA A 86 -12.85 -6.02 4.97
C ALA A 86 -11.87 -6.54 6.05
N THR A 87 -10.79 -7.21 5.65
CA THR A 87 -9.90 -7.94 6.57
C THR A 87 -8.52 -7.32 6.71
N LEU A 88 -8.17 -6.34 5.86
CA LEU A 88 -6.82 -5.78 5.74
C LEU A 88 -5.75 -6.86 5.51
N SER A 89 -6.12 -8.00 4.94
CA SER A 89 -5.17 -9.00 4.45
C SER A 89 -4.71 -8.65 3.03
N ARG A 90 -3.51 -9.10 2.67
CA ARG A 90 -2.99 -8.98 1.31
C ARG A 90 -3.91 -9.71 0.33
N LEU A 91 -4.17 -9.09 -0.82
CA LEU A 91 -4.85 -9.72 -1.95
C LEU A 91 -3.82 -10.19 -2.98
N SER A 92 -4.16 -11.29 -3.65
CA SER A 92 -3.54 -11.66 -4.91
C SER A 92 -3.91 -10.66 -5.99
N THR A 93 -3.01 -10.47 -6.96
CA THR A 93 -3.25 -9.60 -8.11
C THR A 93 -4.46 -10.04 -8.94
N ILE A 94 -4.75 -11.35 -8.96
CA ILE A 94 -5.88 -11.97 -9.67
C ILE A 94 -6.86 -12.62 -8.68
N GLY A 95 -8.12 -12.81 -9.10
CA GLY A 95 -9.10 -13.57 -8.36
C GLY A 95 -9.65 -12.91 -7.08
N HIS A 96 -9.53 -11.60 -6.94
CA HIS A 96 -10.19 -10.82 -5.89
C HIS A 96 -11.49 -10.19 -6.40
N ASP A 97 -12.38 -9.77 -5.53
CA ASP A 97 -13.58 -9.03 -5.91
C ASP A 97 -13.35 -7.51 -5.80
N VAL A 98 -14.05 -6.74 -6.61
CA VAL A 98 -13.97 -5.28 -6.66
C VAL A 98 -15.37 -4.69 -6.67
N CYS A 99 -15.60 -3.66 -5.85
CA CYS A 99 -16.80 -2.85 -5.90
C CYS A 99 -16.79 -2.01 -7.19
N ASP A 100 -17.84 -2.13 -7.99
CA ASP A 100 -17.97 -1.39 -9.26
C ASP A 100 -18.18 0.12 -9.12
N LEU A 101 -18.51 0.59 -7.91
CA LEU A 101 -18.72 2.00 -7.63
C LEU A 101 -17.50 2.68 -6.99
N CYS A 102 -16.98 2.14 -5.88
CA CYS A 102 -15.90 2.77 -5.12
C CYS A 102 -14.52 2.12 -5.32
N GLY A 103 -14.43 1.04 -6.10
CA GLY A 103 -13.17 0.34 -6.38
C GLY A 103 -12.55 -0.40 -5.18
N SER A 104 -13.26 -0.51 -4.04
CA SER A 104 -12.79 -1.30 -2.90
C SER A 104 -12.64 -2.77 -3.26
N LYS A 105 -11.55 -3.41 -2.82
CA LYS A 105 -11.19 -4.78 -3.17
C LYS A 105 -11.46 -5.75 -2.01
N PHE A 106 -11.80 -6.99 -2.30
CA PHE A 106 -12.15 -8.03 -1.31
C PHE A 106 -11.60 -9.40 -1.71
N SER A 107 -11.27 -10.26 -0.75
CA SER A 107 -10.68 -11.60 -1.04
C SER A 107 -11.68 -12.62 -1.57
N ALA A 108 -12.93 -12.54 -1.13
CA ALA A 108 -14.11 -13.24 -1.62
C ALA A 108 -15.23 -12.84 -0.66
N LEU A 109 -16.07 -11.87 -1.02
CA LEU A 109 -17.13 -11.40 -0.12
C LEU A 109 -18.48 -11.88 -0.63
N SER A 110 -19.13 -12.78 0.10
CA SER A 110 -20.48 -13.29 -0.22
C SER A 110 -21.59 -12.34 0.26
N THR A 111 -21.32 -11.04 0.31
CA THR A 111 -22.31 -10.04 0.73
C THR A 111 -22.98 -9.40 -0.49
N PRO A 112 -24.30 -9.15 -0.44
CA PRO A 112 -25.04 -8.63 -1.59
C PRO A 112 -24.67 -7.18 -1.97
N GLY A 113 -23.96 -6.45 -1.11
CA GLY A 113 -23.50 -5.09 -1.38
C GLY A 113 -22.12 -4.78 -0.80
N CYS A 114 -21.49 -3.72 -1.30
CA CYS A 114 -20.20 -3.24 -0.82
C CYS A 114 -20.31 -2.67 0.59
N ILE A 115 -19.63 -3.28 1.56
CA ILE A 115 -19.61 -2.81 2.96
C ILE A 115 -18.91 -1.46 3.17
N ILE A 116 -18.19 -0.96 2.15
CA ILE A 116 -17.45 0.31 2.24
C ILE A 116 -18.32 1.50 1.83
N CYS A 117 -19.00 1.41 0.68
CA CYS A 117 -19.85 2.50 0.20
C CYS A 117 -21.35 2.27 0.42
N GLY A 118 -21.76 1.05 0.76
CA GLY A 118 -23.17 0.67 0.98
C GLY A 118 -24.04 0.63 -0.28
N MET A 119 -23.53 1.07 -1.43
CA MET A 119 -24.32 1.28 -2.65
C MET A 119 -23.87 0.42 -3.84
N GLY A 120 -22.57 0.13 -3.95
CA GLY A 120 -22.01 -0.58 -5.09
C GLY A 120 -22.17 -2.09 -4.99
N SER A 121 -22.12 -2.75 -6.14
CA SER A 121 -22.14 -4.22 -6.24
C SER A 121 -20.72 -4.75 -6.27
N ILE A 122 -20.49 -5.90 -5.63
CA ILE A 122 -19.20 -6.56 -5.61
C ILE A 122 -19.15 -7.52 -6.81
N LYS A 123 -18.16 -7.35 -7.68
CA LYS A 123 -17.95 -8.17 -8.88
C LYS A 123 -16.56 -8.79 -8.86
N ARG A 124 -16.40 -9.97 -9.46
CA ARG A 124 -15.10 -10.63 -9.53
C ARG A 124 -14.16 -9.86 -10.46
N SER A 125 -12.92 -9.60 -10.06
CA SER A 125 -11.93 -8.86 -10.87
C SER A 125 -11.76 -9.46 -12.26
N ASP A 126 -11.77 -10.80 -12.36
CA ASP A 126 -11.62 -11.51 -13.63
C ASP A 126 -12.84 -11.33 -14.57
N SER A 127 -14.01 -10.96 -14.04
CA SER A 127 -15.22 -10.66 -14.85
C SER A 127 -15.23 -9.27 -15.47
N LEU A 128 -14.31 -8.38 -15.05
CA LEU A 128 -14.10 -7.07 -15.65
C LEU A 128 -13.13 -7.13 -16.84
N ALA A 129 -12.30 -8.16 -16.93
CA ALA A 129 -11.60 -8.49 -18.15
C ALA A 129 -12.62 -9.12 -19.10
N GLY A 130 -13.07 -8.36 -20.11
CA GLY A 130 -13.88 -8.92 -21.20
C GLY A 130 -13.22 -10.17 -21.81
N PRO A 131 -13.95 -10.97 -22.59
CA PRO A 131 -13.44 -12.21 -23.16
C PRO A 131 -12.11 -11.93 -23.86
N VAL A 132 -11.03 -12.44 -23.29
CA VAL A 132 -9.71 -12.38 -23.89
C VAL A 132 -9.77 -13.34 -25.07
N ALA A 133 -9.62 -12.83 -26.29
CA ALA A 133 -9.58 -13.68 -27.48
C ALA A 133 -8.54 -14.77 -27.26
N SER A 134 -8.97 -16.02 -27.26
CA SER A 134 -8.07 -17.15 -27.13
C SER A 134 -7.10 -17.09 -28.31
N PRO A 135 -5.77 -17.15 -28.09
CA PRO A 135 -4.83 -17.23 -29.21
C PRO A 135 -4.98 -18.53 -30.01
N PHE A 136 -5.86 -19.44 -29.58
CA PHE A 136 -6.10 -20.74 -30.19
C PHE A 136 -7.51 -20.93 -30.79
N GLY A 137 -8.37 -19.91 -30.78
CA GLY A 137 -9.74 -20.00 -31.33
C GLY A 137 -10.76 -20.56 -30.37
#